data_AF-A0A5B3GCL6-F1
#
_entry.id   AF-A0A5B3GCL6-F1
#
_cell.length_a   1.000
_cell.length_b   1.000
_cell.length_c   1.000
_cell.angle_alpha   90.00
_cell.angle_beta   90.00
_cell.angle_gamma   90.00
#
_symmetry.space_group_name_H-M   'P 1'
#
loop_
_entity.id
_entity.type
_entity.pdbx_description
1 polymer ?
#
loop_
_entity_poly.entity_id
_entity_poly.type
_entity_poly.pdbx_seq_one_letter_code
_entity_poly.pdbx_strand_id
1 'polypeptide(L)'
;MAKEDKINLVESAPNEEAIKQSFAGKFGTIRMIYSKDRRYLAFAHDRASGVIKEDIYIYQYQSHEWVLVGMVHASSLACWAIDINENDLVILDFKRQLIAQFRQPKNN
;
A
#
# COMPACT_ATOMS: atom_id res chain seq x y z
N MET A 1 9.89 -29.99 17.74
CA MET A 1 10.74 -28.78 17.63
C MET A 1 9.98 -27.76 16.81
N ALA A 2 9.36 -26.79 17.46
CA ALA A 2 8.74 -25.66 16.76
C ALA A 2 9.88 -24.80 16.19
N LYS A 3 9.80 -24.45 14.90
CA LYS A 3 10.67 -23.41 14.32
C LYS A 3 10.32 -22.11 15.05
N GLU A 4 11.28 -21.58 15.79
CA GLU A 4 11.20 -20.20 16.25
C GLU A 4 11.25 -19.31 15.00
N ASP A 5 10.09 -18.81 14.60
CA ASP A 5 10.02 -17.74 13.62
C ASP A 5 10.72 -16.53 14.24
N LYS A 6 11.97 -16.30 13.82
CA LYS A 6 12.72 -15.10 14.20
C LYS A 6 11.92 -13.89 13.72
N ILE A 7 11.28 -13.21 14.66
CA ILE A 7 10.69 -11.90 14.43
C ILE A 7 11.86 -10.95 14.21
N ASN A 8 12.22 -10.71 12.95
CA ASN A 8 13.12 -9.63 12.61
C ASN A 8 12.34 -8.33 12.83
N LEU A 9 12.59 -7.68 13.96
CA LEU A 9 12.19 -6.29 14.17
C LEU A 9 12.87 -5.47 13.08
N VAL A 10 12.08 -4.92 12.16
CA VAL A 10 12.58 -4.05 11.11
C VAL A 10 12.89 -2.72 11.77
N GLU A 11 14.17 -2.43 12.00
CA GLU A 11 14.65 -1.23 12.71
C GLU A 11 14.57 0.06 11.87
N SER A 12 14.23 -0.05 10.58
CA SER A 12 14.07 1.06 9.64
C SER A 12 12.83 0.90 8.76
N ALA A 13 12.27 2.00 8.28
CA ALA A 13 11.16 1.92 7.34
C ALA A 13 11.64 1.21 6.05
N PRO A 14 10.91 0.21 5.54
CA PRO A 14 11.38 -0.60 4.44
C PRO A 14 11.49 0.23 3.16
N ASN A 15 12.63 0.12 2.46
CA ASN A 15 12.76 0.71 1.13
C ASN A 15 11.89 -0.06 0.11
N GLU A 16 11.67 0.50 -1.08
CA GLU A 16 10.77 -0.11 -2.09
C GLU A 16 11.12 -1.56 -2.41
N GLU A 17 12.42 -1.88 -2.43
CA GLU A 17 12.92 -3.22 -2.72
C GLU A 17 12.62 -4.19 -1.57
N ALA A 18 12.79 -3.75 -0.31
CA ALA A 18 12.42 -4.51 0.88
C ALA A 18 10.89 -4.73 0.95
N ILE A 19 10.09 -3.72 0.58
CA ILE A 19 8.63 -3.87 0.51
C ILE A 19 8.28 -4.92 -0.55
N LYS A 20 8.83 -4.83 -1.78
CA LYS A 20 8.63 -5.84 -2.83
C LYS A 20 9.02 -7.24 -2.36
N GLN A 21 10.18 -7.38 -1.72
CA GLN A 21 10.68 -8.67 -1.23
C GLN A 21 9.83 -9.24 -0.09
N SER A 22 9.18 -8.39 0.73
CA SER A 22 8.23 -8.86 1.76
C SER A 22 7.02 -9.60 1.18
N PHE A 23 6.68 -9.29 -0.07
CA PHE A 23 5.63 -9.97 -0.83
C PHE A 23 6.15 -11.07 -1.78
N ALA A 24 7.46 -11.09 -2.07
CA ALA A 24 8.08 -12.06 -2.96
C ALA A 24 7.95 -13.49 -2.38
N GLY A 25 7.37 -14.40 -3.16
CA GLY A 25 7.16 -15.80 -2.78
C GLY A 25 5.90 -16.08 -1.96
N LYS A 26 5.08 -15.06 -1.63
CA LYS A 26 3.83 -15.28 -0.90
C LYS A 26 2.62 -15.44 -1.81
N PHE A 27 2.20 -14.48 -2.65
CA PHE A 27 1.04 -14.65 -3.55
C PHE A 27 0.99 -13.55 -4.64
N GLY A 28 0.34 -13.81 -5.79
CA GLY A 28 -0.25 -12.83 -6.73
C GLY A 28 0.65 -11.81 -7.45
N THR A 29 0.11 -11.15 -8.49
CA THR A 29 0.73 -9.98 -9.13
C THR A 29 0.64 -8.79 -8.18
N ILE A 30 1.77 -8.12 -7.92
CA ILE A 30 1.82 -6.89 -7.12
C ILE A 30 1.86 -5.69 -8.07
N ARG A 31 1.00 -4.71 -7.81
CA ARG A 31 1.00 -3.42 -8.51
C ARG A 31 1.53 -2.34 -7.58
N MET A 32 2.41 -1.51 -8.13
CA MET A 32 2.91 -0.29 -7.49
C MET A 32 2.31 0.91 -8.18
N ILE A 33 1.57 1.72 -7.43
CA ILE A 33 0.90 2.91 -7.94
C ILE A 33 1.48 4.11 -7.19
N TYR A 34 2.04 5.07 -7.91
CA TYR A 34 2.48 6.33 -7.31
C TYR A 34 1.44 7.41 -7.52
N SER A 35 1.27 8.24 -6.50
CA SER A 35 0.68 9.56 -6.67
C SER A 35 1.50 10.41 -7.65
N LYS A 36 0.85 11.39 -8.29
CA LYS A 36 1.49 12.27 -9.29
C LYS A 36 2.72 13.00 -8.74
N ASP A 37 2.69 13.40 -7.47
CA ASP A 37 3.80 14.11 -6.80
C ASP A 37 4.85 13.16 -6.19
N ARG A 38 4.66 11.85 -6.34
CA ARG A 38 5.50 10.77 -5.77
C ARG A 38 5.67 10.81 -4.26
N ARG A 39 4.83 11.56 -3.53
CA ARG A 39 4.84 11.55 -2.06
C ARG A 39 4.10 10.35 -1.47
N TYR A 40 3.26 9.69 -2.26
CA TYR A 40 2.52 8.49 -1.89
C TYR A 40 2.74 7.35 -2.87
N LEU A 41 2.76 6.14 -2.32
CA LEU A 41 2.90 4.86 -3.01
C LEU A 41 1.87 3.89 -2.45
N ALA A 42 1.09 3.24 -3.32
CA ALA A 42 0.29 2.09 -2.95
C ALA A 42 0.92 0.80 -3.48
N PHE A 43 1.02 -0.18 -2.60
CA PHE A 43 1.24 -1.57 -2.95
C PHE A 43 -0.09 -2.29 -2.93
N ALA A 44 -0.52 -2.72 -4.10
CA ALA A 44 -1.80 -3.35 -4.31
C ALA A 44 -1.54 -4.81 -4.71
N HIS A 45 -1.97 -5.76 -3.89
CA HIS A 45 -1.72 -7.18 -4.14
C HIS A 45 -3.00 -7.99 -4.11
N ASP A 46 -3.11 -8.92 -5.05
CA ASP A 46 -4.25 -9.82 -5.12
C ASP A 46 -4.16 -10.86 -3.98
N ARG A 47 -5.28 -11.11 -3.29
CA ARG A 47 -5.37 -12.18 -2.29
C ARG A 47 -5.44 -13.52 -3.01
N ALA A 48 -4.62 -14.48 -2.59
CA ALA A 48 -4.79 -15.86 -3.06
C ALA A 48 -5.94 -16.53 -2.32
N SER A 49 -7.09 -16.67 -2.98
CA SER A 49 -8.15 -17.62 -2.61
C SER A 49 -9.36 -17.54 -3.54
N GLY A 50 -9.19 -17.57 -4.87
CA GLY A 50 -10.32 -17.69 -5.82
C GLY A 50 -11.38 -16.56 -5.78
N VAL A 51 -11.22 -15.58 -4.89
CA VAL A 51 -12.02 -14.37 -4.77
C VAL A 51 -11.12 -13.23 -5.24
N ILE A 52 -11.52 -12.55 -6.32
CA ILE A 52 -10.80 -11.40 -6.86
C ILE A 52 -10.94 -10.26 -5.85
N LYS A 53 -10.00 -10.19 -4.90
CA LYS A 53 -9.89 -9.15 -3.88
C LYS A 53 -8.46 -8.69 -3.76
N GLU A 54 -8.28 -7.41 -3.51
CA GLU A 54 -6.98 -6.77 -3.40
C GLU A 54 -6.79 -6.18 -1.99
N ASP A 55 -5.62 -6.39 -1.41
CA ASP A 55 -5.15 -5.60 -0.27
C ASP A 55 -4.28 -4.45 -0.78
N ILE A 56 -4.56 -3.24 -0.30
CA ILE A 56 -3.90 -2.02 -0.76
C ILE A 56 -3.22 -1.38 0.45
N TYR A 57 -1.89 -1.35 0.45
CA TYR A 57 -1.06 -0.74 1.48
C TYR A 57 -0.56 0.60 1.00
N ILE A 58 -0.70 1.64 1.82
CA ILE A 58 -0.42 3.02 1.42
C ILE A 58 0.74 3.53 2.23
N TYR A 59 1.76 3.98 1.53
CA TYR A 59 2.96 4.55 2.11
C TYR A 59 3.07 6.03 1.74
N GLN A 60 3.54 6.84 2.68
CA GLN A 60 3.93 8.21 2.46
C GLN A 60 5.45 8.32 2.57
N TYR A 61 6.07 9.06 1.65
CA TYR A 61 7.48 9.38 1.71
C TYR A 61 7.70 10.54 2.68
N GLN A 62 8.38 10.27 3.79
CA GLN A 62 8.70 11.24 4.83
C GLN A 62 10.15 11.04 5.28
N SER A 63 10.91 12.13 5.42
CA SER A 63 12.26 12.07 6.01
C SER A 63 13.21 11.03 5.39
N HIS A 64 13.11 10.83 4.07
CA HIS A 64 13.86 9.84 3.27
C HIS A 64 13.41 8.37 3.41
N GLU A 65 12.27 8.13 4.02
CA GLU A 65 11.74 6.78 4.27
C GLU A 65 10.27 6.64 3.86
N TRP A 66 9.82 5.40 3.61
CA TRP A 66 8.43 5.08 3.31
C TRP A 66 7.70 4.65 4.59
N VAL A 67 6.73 5.44 5.03
CA VAL A 67 5.94 5.19 6.24
C VAL A 67 4.55 4.69 5.87
N LEU A 68 4.10 3.57 6.43
CA LEU A 68 2.73 3.08 6.23
C LEU A 68 1.73 4.03 6.90
N VAL A 69 0.84 4.64 6.10
CA VAL A 69 -0.15 5.62 6.58
C VAL A 69 -1.59 5.12 6.46
N GLY A 70 -1.82 4.01 5.77
CA GLY A 70 -3.15 3.42 5.66
C GLY A 70 -3.16 2.08 4.94
N MET A 71 -4.29 1.39 5.07
CA MET A 71 -4.52 0.10 4.44
C MET A 71 -5.99 -0.05 4.06
N VAL A 72 -6.25 -0.66 2.90
CA VAL A 72 -7.57 -1.13 2.49
C VAL A 72 -7.51 -2.65 2.41
N HIS A 73 -8.35 -3.32 3.19
CA HIS A 73 -8.37 -4.78 3.20
C HIS A 73 -9.45 -5.33 2.27
N ALA A 74 -9.08 -6.32 1.47
CA ALA A 74 -10.00 -7.15 0.72
C ALA A 74 -10.93 -6.35 -0.23
N SER A 75 -10.40 -5.29 -0.85
CA SER A 75 -11.11 -4.46 -1.82
C SER A 75 -11.61 -5.32 -2.98
N SER A 76 -12.87 -5.16 -3.37
CA SER A 76 -13.42 -5.79 -4.58
C SER A 76 -13.06 -5.04 -5.87
N LEU A 77 -12.40 -3.89 -5.75
CA LEU A 77 -11.92 -3.06 -6.84
C LEU A 77 -10.40 -3.03 -6.84
N ALA A 78 -9.78 -3.11 -8.02
CA ALA A 78 -8.34 -2.99 -8.17
C ALA A 78 -7.89 -1.52 -8.17
N CYS A 79 -6.89 -1.21 -7.35
CA CYS A 79 -6.25 0.08 -7.30
C CYS A 79 -5.53 0.40 -8.62
N TRP A 80 -5.84 1.57 -9.17
CA TRP A 80 -5.25 2.07 -10.41
C TRP A 80 -4.67 3.48 -10.29
N ALA A 81 -5.18 4.29 -9.36
CA ALA A 81 -4.66 5.63 -9.14
C ALA A 81 -4.73 6.02 -7.67
N ILE A 82 -3.79 6.90 -7.30
CA ILE A 82 -3.74 7.60 -6.02
C ILE A 82 -3.69 9.08 -6.33
N ASP A 83 -4.72 9.80 -5.91
CA ASP A 83 -4.81 11.25 -6.07
C ASP A 83 -4.80 11.94 -4.70
N ILE A 84 -4.43 13.21 -4.70
CA ILE A 84 -4.45 14.07 -3.52
C ILE A 84 -5.41 15.21 -3.82
N ASN A 85 -6.52 15.26 -3.08
CA ASN A 85 -7.54 16.29 -3.19
C ASN A 85 -7.55 17.11 -1.91
N GLU A 86 -7.05 18.35 -1.98
CA GLU A 86 -6.89 19.23 -0.82
C GLU A 86 -6.07 18.56 0.32
N ASN A 87 -6.77 17.96 1.30
CA ASN A 87 -6.19 17.27 2.45
C ASN A 87 -6.48 15.76 2.46
N ASP A 88 -7.08 15.23 1.39
CA ASP A 88 -7.49 13.84 1.32
C ASP A 88 -6.66 13.08 0.30
N LEU A 89 -6.17 11.92 0.71
CA LEU A 89 -5.63 10.91 -0.19
C LEU A 89 -6.79 10.06 -0.72
N VAL A 90 -6.89 9.94 -2.03
CA VAL A 90 -7.99 9.25 -2.70
C VAL A 90 -7.43 8.07 -3.48
N ILE A 91 -7.99 6.89 -3.27
CA ILE A 91 -7.66 5.67 -4.01
C ILE A 91 -8.78 5.37 -4.98
N LEU A 92 -8.41 5.15 -6.24
CA LEU A 92 -9.35 5.01 -7.33
C LEU A 92 -9.11 3.74 -8.14
N ASP A 93 -10.19 3.18 -8.69
CA ASP A 93 -10.13 2.12 -9.69
C ASP A 93 -9.86 2.68 -11.12
N PHE A 94 -9.79 1.80 -12.11
CA PHE A 94 -9.51 2.21 -13.50
C PHE A 94 -10.58 3.11 -14.11
N LYS A 95 -11.82 3.07 -13.59
CA LYS A 95 -12.94 3.94 -13.98
C LYS A 95 -13.00 5.23 -13.17
N ARG A 96 -12.00 5.48 -12.31
CA ARG A 96 -11.99 6.59 -11.34
C ARG A 96 -13.11 6.52 -10.31
N GLN A 97 -13.60 5.33 -9.99
CA GLN A 97 -14.51 5.10 -8.88
C GLN A 97 -13.72 5.10 -7.56
N LEU A 98 -14.31 5.68 -6.52
CA LEU A 98 -13.70 5.74 -5.19
C LEU A 98 -13.60 4.34 -4.59
N ILE A 99 -12.37 3.92 -4.27
CA ILE A 99 -12.10 2.72 -3.46
C ILE A 99 -12.04 3.11 -1.98
N ALA A 100 -11.23 4.13 -1.65
CA ALA A 100 -11.04 4.61 -0.28
C ALA A 100 -10.55 6.06 -0.25
N GLN A 101 -10.77 6.74 0.89
CA GLN A 101 -10.32 8.10 1.15
C GLN A 101 -9.69 8.17 2.55
N PHE A 102 -8.51 8.76 2.65
CA PHE A 102 -7.79 8.94 3.91
C PHE A 102 -7.55 10.42 4.14
N ARG A 103 -8.09 10.96 5.24
CA ARG A 103 -7.87 12.35 5.60
C ARG A 103 -6.49 12.54 6.20
N GLN A 104 -5.69 13.41 5.60
CA GLN A 104 -4.36 13.73 6.10
C GLN A 104 -4.48 14.67 7.29
N PRO A 105 -3.77 14.40 8.40
CA PRO A 105 -3.70 15.35 9.50
C PRO A 105 -3.10 16.66 8.99
N LYS A 106 -3.72 17.79 9.33
CA LYS A 106 -3.13 19.10 9.09
C LYS A 106 -1.88 19.20 9.96
N ASN A 107 -0.71 19.27 9.34
CA ASN A 107 0.49 19.70 10.05
C ASN A 107 0.31 21.19 10.36
N ASN A 108 -0.03 21.52 11.61
CA ASN A 108 0.04 22.88 12.15
C ASN A 108 1.48 23.23 12.48
#